data_AF-A0A9N8JX26-F1
#
_entry.id   AF-A0A9N8JX26-F1
#
_cell.length_a   1.000
_cell.length_b   1.000
_cell.length_c   1.000
_cell.angle_alpha   90.00
_cell.angle_beta   90.00
_cell.angle_gamma   90.00
#
_symmetry.space_group_name_H-M   'P 1'
#
loop_
_entity.id
_entity.type
_entity.pdbx_description
1 polymer ?
#
loop_
_entity_poly.entity_id
_entity_poly.type
_entity_poly.pdbx_seq_one_letter_code
_entity_poly.pdbx_strand_id
1 'polypeptide(L)'
;MKLLAAALPEDHPGLKVANSRIDHYLDLIEQRLSQSKFLVGDELTAADIQMVFPLTTQRAFVPIDLNAYPNILRYLKEIGERPAYQKAFEKGETTLKPMLDANPKSIYNF
;
A
#
# COMPACT_ATOMS: atom_id res chain seq x y z
N MET A 1 1.69 -11.32 -0.13
CA MET A 1 0.82 -12.28 0.59
C MET A 1 -0.30 -12.81 -0.34
N LYS A 2 0.07 -13.32 -1.52
CA LYS A 2 -0.80 -14.13 -2.40
C LYS A 2 -0.84 -15.61 -2.00
N LEU A 3 -0.03 -15.99 -0.99
CA LEU A 3 0.16 -17.36 -0.55
C LEU A 3 -1.09 -18.00 0.08
N LEU A 4 -2.00 -17.21 0.69
CA LEU A 4 -3.24 -17.77 1.24
C LEU A 4 -4.42 -17.70 0.27
N ALA A 5 -4.54 -16.62 -0.52
CA ALA A 5 -5.70 -16.41 -1.39
C ALA A 5 -5.66 -17.30 -2.65
N ALA A 6 -4.47 -17.60 -3.19
CA ALA A 6 -4.34 -18.47 -4.38
C ALA A 6 -4.66 -19.96 -4.11
N ALA A 7 -4.80 -20.37 -2.85
CA ALA A 7 -5.16 -21.75 -2.49
C ALA A 7 -6.67 -21.96 -2.28
N LEU A 8 -7.45 -20.87 -2.28
CA LEU A 8 -8.89 -20.92 -2.06
C LEU A 8 -9.63 -20.67 -3.38
N PRO A 9 -10.71 -21.43 -3.68
CA PRO A 9 -11.61 -21.12 -4.79
C PRO A 9 -12.09 -19.67 -4.73
N GLU A 10 -12.29 -19.02 -5.87
CA GLU A 10 -12.72 -17.60 -5.94
C GLU A 10 -14.02 -17.30 -5.17
N ASP A 11 -14.92 -18.28 -5.10
CA ASP A 11 -16.19 -18.21 -4.37
C ASP A 11 -16.07 -18.58 -2.89
N HIS A 12 -14.87 -18.91 -2.40
CA HIS A 12 -14.65 -19.29 -1.01
C HIS A 12 -14.97 -18.11 -0.07
N PRO A 13 -15.88 -18.27 0.91
CA PRO A 13 -16.30 -17.19 1.81
C PRO A 13 -15.15 -16.48 2.54
N GLY A 14 -14.06 -17.21 2.80
CA GLY A 14 -12.83 -16.66 3.40
C GLY A 14 -12.16 -15.56 2.57
N LEU A 15 -12.25 -15.61 1.22
CA LEU A 15 -11.73 -14.55 0.36
C LEU A 15 -12.53 -13.26 0.49
N LYS A 16 -13.86 -13.37 0.53
CA LYS A 16 -14.75 -12.22 0.74
C LYS A 16 -14.48 -11.54 2.09
N VAL A 17 -14.31 -12.34 3.15
CA VAL A 17 -13.97 -11.81 4.48
C VAL A 17 -12.59 -11.16 4.49
N ALA A 18 -11.60 -11.75 3.83
CA ALA A 18 -10.26 -11.18 3.73
C ALA A 18 -10.27 -9.82 3.00
N ASN A 19 -10.96 -9.74 1.85
CA ASN A 19 -11.08 -8.49 1.08
C ASN A 19 -11.80 -7.40 1.88
N SER A 20 -12.94 -7.73 2.51
CA SER A 20 -13.67 -6.77 3.36
C SER A 20 -12.83 -6.22 4.51
N ARG A 21 -11.90 -7.02 5.07
CA ARG A 21 -10.96 -6.53 6.09
C ARG A 21 -9.93 -5.58 5.51
N ILE A 22 -9.42 -5.86 4.30
CA ILE A 22 -8.48 -4.95 3.62
C ILE A 22 -9.17 -3.61 3.37
N ASP A 23 -10.38 -3.61 2.81
CA ASP A 23 -11.16 -2.40 2.55
C ASP A 23 -11.36 -1.59 3.85
N HIS A 24 -11.76 -2.26 4.93
CA HIS A 24 -11.92 -1.62 6.23
C HIS A 24 -10.62 -0.97 6.76
N TYR A 25 -9.47 -1.63 6.59
CA TYR A 25 -8.20 -1.03 7.01
C TYR A 25 -7.79 0.15 6.13
N LEU A 26 -8.07 0.10 4.82
CA LEU A 26 -7.83 1.22 3.91
C LEU A 26 -8.70 2.43 4.29
N ASP A 27 -9.98 2.21 4.62
CA ASP A 27 -10.88 3.25 5.12
C ASP A 27 -10.32 3.93 6.38
N LEU A 28 -9.82 3.15 7.34
CA LEU A 28 -9.22 3.69 8.57
C LEU A 28 -7.96 4.51 8.29
N ILE A 29 -7.10 4.04 7.39
CA ILE A 29 -5.87 4.76 7.00
C ILE A 29 -6.23 6.05 6.27
N GLU A 30 -7.18 5.99 5.33
CA GLU A 30 -7.67 7.16 4.59
C GLU A 30 -8.27 8.21 5.53
N GLN A 31 -9.15 7.79 6.45
CA GLN A 31 -9.70 8.67 7.46
C GLN A 31 -8.59 9.28 8.31
N ARG A 32 -7.59 8.50 8.74
CA ARG A 32 -6.48 9.02 9.53
C ARG A 32 -5.68 10.08 8.77
N LEU A 33 -5.36 9.81 7.51
CA LEU A 33 -4.59 10.71 6.63
C LEU A 33 -5.40 11.92 6.14
N SER A 34 -6.73 11.90 6.27
CA SER A 34 -7.56 13.09 6.07
C SER A 34 -7.36 14.14 7.18
N GLN A 35 -6.89 13.72 8.36
CA GLN A 35 -6.75 14.58 9.54
C GLN A 35 -5.33 15.09 9.78
N SER A 36 -4.33 14.47 9.17
CA SER A 36 -2.92 14.89 9.30
C SER A 36 -2.10 14.48 8.09
N LYS A 37 -0.93 15.11 7.95
CA LYS A 37 -0.02 14.85 6.83
C LYS A 37 0.49 13.40 6.79
N PHE A 38 0.93 12.90 7.95
CA PHE A 38 1.45 11.55 8.20
C PHE A 38 0.58 10.83 9.25
N LEU A 39 0.88 9.56 9.54
CA LEU A 39 0.05 8.73 10.42
C LEU A 39 0.04 9.18 11.88
N VAL A 40 1.07 9.88 12.34
CA VAL A 40 1.20 10.37 13.73
C VAL A 40 1.36 11.89 13.77
N GLY A 41 0.68 12.61 12.87
CA GLY A 41 0.70 14.08 12.83
C GLY A 41 1.41 14.60 11.60
N ASP A 42 2.14 15.71 11.73
CA ASP A 42 2.73 16.42 10.59
C ASP A 42 4.20 16.08 10.32
N GLU A 43 4.80 15.29 11.20
CA GLU A 43 6.18 14.81 11.10
C GLU A 43 6.23 13.33 10.71
N LEU A 44 7.25 12.96 9.92
CA LEU A 44 7.48 11.57 9.53
C LEU A 44 7.95 10.77 10.75
N THR A 45 7.34 9.60 10.97
CA THR A 45 7.66 8.71 12.10
C THR A 45 7.93 7.28 11.65
N ALA A 46 8.30 6.43 12.62
CA ALA A 46 8.43 4.99 12.40
C ALA A 46 7.12 4.34 11.93
N ALA A 47 5.95 4.90 12.28
CA ALA A 47 4.66 4.40 11.80
C ALA A 47 4.57 4.47 10.28
N ASP A 48 5.05 5.57 9.69
CA ASP A 48 5.03 5.79 8.24
C ASP A 48 6.02 4.85 7.53
N ILE A 49 7.19 4.64 8.14
CA ILE A 49 8.21 3.69 7.65
C ILE A 49 7.65 2.26 7.64
N GLN A 50 6.91 1.86 8.67
CA GLN A 50 6.26 0.55 8.71
C GLN A 50 5.14 0.42 7.67
N MET A 51 4.33 1.47 7.49
CA MET A 51 3.10 1.43 6.70
C MET A 51 3.29 1.68 5.20
N VAL A 52 4.42 2.26 4.78
CA VAL A 52 4.64 2.51 3.35
C VAL A 52 4.74 1.22 2.53
N PHE A 53 5.32 0.14 3.06
CA PHE A 53 5.48 -1.12 2.33
C PHE A 53 4.14 -1.79 1.96
N PRO A 54 3.18 -1.98 2.89
CA PRO A 54 1.85 -2.51 2.58
C PRO A 54 1.10 -1.75 1.48
N LEU A 55 1.30 -0.43 1.39
CA LEU A 55 0.64 0.46 0.43
C LEU A 55 1.40 0.62 -0.89
N THR A 56 2.64 0.12 -0.98
CA THR A 56 3.49 0.19 -2.18
C THR A 56 3.83 -1.22 -2.69
N THR A 57 5.05 -1.71 -2.44
CA THR A 57 5.58 -2.95 -3.02
C THR A 57 4.73 -4.19 -2.72
N GLN A 58 4.03 -4.23 -1.58
CA GLN A 58 3.12 -5.34 -1.28
C GLN A 58 2.03 -5.51 -2.35
N ARG A 59 1.64 -4.42 -3.02
CA ARG A 59 0.61 -4.41 -4.07
C ARG A 59 1.03 -5.15 -5.34
N ALA A 60 2.33 -5.43 -5.51
CA ALA A 60 2.83 -6.37 -6.51
C ALA A 60 2.24 -7.77 -6.30
N PHE A 61 2.11 -8.16 -5.03
CA PHE A 61 1.64 -9.50 -4.64
C PHE A 61 0.16 -9.52 -4.30
N VAL A 62 -0.40 -8.41 -3.82
CA VAL A 62 -1.82 -8.31 -3.41
C VAL A 62 -2.41 -7.09 -4.13
N PRO A 63 -3.01 -7.27 -5.31
CA PRO A 63 -3.60 -6.17 -6.06
C PRO A 63 -4.65 -5.46 -5.20
N ILE A 64 -4.42 -4.17 -4.96
CA ILE A 64 -5.31 -3.29 -4.20
C ILE A 64 -5.46 -2.05 -5.07
N ASP A 65 -6.70 -1.68 -5.40
CA ASP A 65 -7.00 -0.41 -6.06
C ASP A 65 -7.08 0.71 -5.01
N LEU A 66 -6.34 1.79 -5.23
CA LEU A 66 -6.32 2.95 -4.35
C LEU A 66 -7.08 4.17 -4.91
N ASN A 67 -7.79 4.05 -6.04
CA ASN A 67 -8.52 5.16 -6.66
C ASN A 67 -9.53 5.85 -5.73
N ALA A 68 -10.11 5.11 -4.79
CA ALA A 68 -11.07 5.66 -3.82
C ALA A 68 -10.42 6.39 -2.63
N TYR A 69 -9.08 6.38 -2.51
CA TYR A 69 -8.36 6.82 -1.30
C TYR A 69 -7.38 7.97 -1.60
N PRO A 70 -7.89 9.19 -1.85
CA PRO A 70 -7.05 10.32 -2.25
C PRO A 70 -6.02 10.75 -1.21
N ASN A 71 -6.30 10.61 0.10
CA ASN A 71 -5.33 10.96 1.13
C ASN A 71 -4.20 9.93 1.22
N ILE A 72 -4.48 8.65 1.00
CA ILE A 72 -3.43 7.63 0.81
C ILE A 72 -2.56 7.97 -0.40
N LEU A 73 -3.16 8.34 -1.53
CA LEU A 73 -2.39 8.70 -2.73
C LEU A 73 -1.50 9.94 -2.51
N ARG A 74 -2.02 10.97 -1.83
CA ARG A 74 -1.24 12.14 -1.40
C ARG A 74 -0.04 11.70 -0.54
N TYR A 75 -0.30 10.89 0.49
CA TYR A 75 0.71 10.37 1.40
C TYR A 75 1.81 9.58 0.68
N LEU A 76 1.44 8.69 -0.25
CA LEU A 76 2.39 7.92 -1.05
C LEU A 76 3.26 8.83 -1.93
N LYS A 77 2.66 9.82 -2.59
CA LYS A 77 3.40 10.81 -3.37
C LYS A 77 4.41 11.55 -2.51
N GLU A 78 3.99 12.07 -1.36
CA GLU A 78 4.86 12.82 -0.46
C GLU A 78 6.04 11.99 0.07
N ILE A 79 5.82 10.71 0.39
CA ILE A 79 6.91 9.81 0.80
C ILE A 79 7.84 9.50 -0.39
N GLY A 80 7.27 9.19 -1.55
CA GLY A 80 8.02 8.84 -2.76
C GLY A 80 8.92 9.96 -3.29
N GLU A 81 8.55 11.21 -3.03
CA GLU A 81 9.35 12.39 -3.40
C GLU A 81 10.56 12.62 -2.46
N ARG A 82 10.64 11.94 -1.32
CA ARG A 82 11.75 12.13 -0.37
C ARG A 82 13.03 11.50 -0.89
N PRO A 83 14.15 12.25 -0.98
CA PRO A 83 15.44 11.70 -1.40
C PRO A 83 15.93 10.53 -0.54
N ALA A 84 15.60 10.54 0.77
CA ALA A 84 15.94 9.45 1.67
C ALA A 84 15.18 8.16 1.34
N TYR A 85 13.91 8.26 0.93
CA TYR A 85 13.12 7.11 0.51
C TYR A 85 13.65 6.53 -0.79
N GLN A 86 13.91 7.38 -1.79
CA GLN A 86 14.48 6.97 -3.08
C GLN A 86 15.81 6.23 -2.89
N LYS A 87 16.74 6.79 -2.11
CA LYS A 87 18.02 6.13 -1.79
C LYS A 87 17.87 4.82 -1.04
N ALA A 88 16.92 4.73 -0.11
CA ALA A 88 16.66 3.50 0.62
C ALA A 88 16.07 2.43 -0.30
N PHE A 89 15.14 2.83 -1.17
CA PHE A 89 14.50 1.94 -2.14
C PHE A 89 15.51 1.41 -3.15
N GLU A 90 16.33 2.27 -3.77
CA GLU A 90 17.39 1.87 -4.73
C GLU A 90 18.39 0.86 -4.14
N LYS A 91 18.64 0.93 -2.83
CA LYS A 91 19.51 -0.03 -2.13
C LYS A 91 18.82 -1.37 -1.85
N GLY A 92 17.53 -1.35 -1.54
CA GLY A 92 16.76 -2.54 -1.15
C GLY A 92 16.16 -3.29 -2.34
N GLU A 93 15.90 -2.58 -3.44
CA GLU A 93 15.23 -3.09 -4.63
C GLU A 93 15.80 -2.40 -5.87
N THR A 94 16.37 -3.19 -6.78
CA THR A 94 17.09 -2.68 -7.96
C THR A 94 16.30 -2.86 -9.25
N THR A 95 15.23 -3.65 -9.23
CA THR A 95 14.49 -4.04 -10.44
C THR A 95 13.11 -3.41 -10.54
N LEU A 96 12.58 -2.92 -9.42
CA LEU A 96 11.22 -2.40 -9.35
C LEU A 96 11.21 -0.88 -9.16
N LYS A 97 10.06 -0.28 -9.47
CA LYS A 97 9.73 1.07 -9.01
C LYS A 97 8.75 0.98 -7.84
N PRO A 98 8.83 1.89 -6.86
CA PRO A 98 7.84 1.94 -5.81
C PRO A 98 6.45 2.17 -6.43
N MET A 99 5.47 1.39 -5.99
CA MET A 99 4.11 1.41 -6.52
C MET A 99 3.30 2.56 -5.92
N LEU A 100 3.61 3.78 -6.36
CA LEU A 100 3.02 5.02 -5.84
C LEU A 100 1.68 5.38 -6.48
N ASP A 101 1.38 4.81 -7.65
CA ASP A 101 0.16 5.10 -8.41
C ASP A 101 -1.09 4.41 -7.83
N ALA A 102 -2.27 4.90 -8.21
CA ALA A 102 -3.55 4.39 -7.70
C ALA A 102 -3.85 2.95 -8.12
N ASN A 103 -3.38 2.51 -9.28
CA ASN A 103 -3.55 1.13 -9.75
C ASN A 103 -2.28 0.67 -10.50
N PRO A 104 -1.21 0.33 -9.76
CA PRO A 104 0.05 -0.10 -10.33
C PRO A 104 -0.17 -1.46 -10.99
N LYS A 105 0.34 -1.62 -12.22
CA LYS A 105 0.35 -2.94 -12.85
C LYS A 105 1.19 -3.88 -11.99
N SER A 106 0.62 -5.02 -11.60
CA SER A 106 1.42 -6.07 -10.98
C SER A 106 2.50 -6.52 -11.96
N ILE A 107 3.71 -6.69 -11.45
CA ILE A 107 4.86 -7.25 -12.18
C ILE A 107 4.81 -8.77 -12.27
N TYR A 108 3.85 -9.40 -11.56
CA TYR A 108 3.65 -10.83 -11.55
C TYR A 108 2.35 -11.15 -12.30
N ASN A 109 2.46 -11.94 -13.36
CA ASN A 109 1.31 -12.51 -14.04
C ASN A 109 0.82 -13.70 -13.19
N PHE A 110 -0.35 -13.55 -12.59
CA PHE A 110 -1.10 -14.66 -12.01
C PHE A 110 -2.37 -14.83 -12.84
#